data_AF-A0AAR2J2C6-F1
#
_entry.id   AF-A0AAR2J2C6-F1
#
_cell.length_a   1.000
_cell.length_b   1.000
_cell.length_c   1.000
_cell.angle_alpha   90.00
_cell.angle_beta   90.00
_cell.angle_gamma   90.00
#
_symmetry.space_group_name_H-M   'P 1'
#
loop_
_entity.id
_entity.type
_entity.pdbx_description
1 polymer ?
#
loop_
_entity_poly.entity_id
_entity_poly.type
_entity_poly.pdbx_seq_one_letter_code
_entity_poly.pdbx_strand_id
1 'polypeptide(L)'
;MNMENGACSGQSAVEAIGVHDFSEKLLEQVVHFHVMKLTGGFFLWVGASPVLSNLAVSMNSKFDSMPLSTLVLGDSSDTTPNSLAQRLTKKTKKQVFVSYNLPVTDSNLTLLVENRIRKEMELHPDKF
;
A
#
# COMPACT_ATOMS: atom_id res chain seq x y z
N MET A 1 14.49 -12.06 50.58
CA MET A 1 13.49 -11.73 49.55
C MET A 1 14.27 -11.21 48.36
N ASN A 2 14.64 -12.08 47.43
CA ASN A 2 15.41 -11.69 46.24
C ASN A 2 14.41 -11.51 45.09
N MET A 3 14.27 -10.27 44.61
CA MET A 3 13.52 -9.96 43.40
C MET A 3 14.34 -10.40 42.19
N GLU A 4 13.83 -11.37 41.45
CA GLU A 4 14.34 -11.73 40.12
C GLU A 4 14.03 -10.60 39.13
N ASN A 5 15.08 -10.08 38.49
CA ASN A 5 14.96 -9.12 37.40
C ASN A 5 14.31 -9.80 36.19
N GLY A 6 13.08 -9.41 35.87
CA GLY A 6 12.40 -9.79 34.65
C GLY A 6 13.14 -9.25 33.42
N ALA A 7 13.76 -10.16 32.67
CA ALA A 7 14.34 -9.84 31.38
C ALA A 7 13.22 -9.41 30.40
N CYS A 8 13.24 -8.15 29.99
CA CYS A 8 12.39 -7.64 28.91
C CYS A 8 12.95 -8.12 27.57
N SER A 9 12.66 -9.37 27.18
CA SER A 9 12.96 -9.90 25.85
C SER A 9 11.92 -9.39 24.86
N GLY A 10 12.16 -8.21 24.29
CA GLY A 10 11.26 -7.59 23.32
C GLY A 10 11.99 -6.71 22.31
N GLN A 11 13.17 -7.13 21.84
CA GLN A 11 13.74 -6.51 20.64
C GLN A 11 13.04 -7.11 19.42
N SER A 12 11.90 -6.53 19.05
CA SER A 12 11.39 -6.68 17.69
C SER A 12 12.48 -6.12 16.77
N ALA A 13 13.10 -6.97 15.96
CA ALA A 13 14.07 -6.54 14.97
C ALA A 13 13.42 -5.41 14.14
N VAL A 14 14.05 -4.24 14.12
CA VAL A 14 13.57 -3.12 13.31
C VAL A 14 13.75 -3.54 11.87
N GLU A 15 12.66 -3.94 11.20
CA GLU A 15 12.71 -4.27 9.78
C GLU A 15 13.25 -3.04 9.02
N ALA A 16 14.34 -3.23 8.27
CA ALA A 16 14.89 -2.18 7.43
C ALA A 16 13.86 -1.76 6.38
N ILE A 17 13.74 -0.45 6.14
CA ILE A 17 12.90 0.08 5.07
C ILE A 17 13.42 -0.46 3.74
N GLY A 18 12.56 -1.20 3.04
CA GLY A 18 12.85 -1.74 1.71
C GLY A 18 12.15 -0.92 0.65
N VAL A 19 12.81 -0.72 -0.49
CA VAL A 19 12.20 -0.09 -1.67
C VAL A 19 12.18 -1.10 -2.81
N HIS A 20 11.08 -1.12 -3.56
CA HIS A 20 10.88 -1.96 -4.73
C HIS A 20 10.18 -1.17 -5.82
N ASP A 21 10.85 -1.04 -6.95
CA ASP A 21 10.38 -0.31 -8.11
C ASP A 21 10.11 -1.26 -9.26
N PHE A 22 8.99 -1.07 -9.93
CA PHE A 22 8.71 -1.76 -11.17
C PHE A 22 7.86 -0.89 -12.08
N SER A 23 7.81 -1.26 -13.35
CA SER A 23 7.03 -0.53 -14.35
C SER A 23 6.42 -1.50 -15.33
N GLU A 24 5.26 -1.16 -15.86
CA GLU A 24 4.60 -1.97 -16.87
C GLU A 24 3.89 -1.06 -17.88
N LYS A 25 3.92 -1.48 -19.15
CA LYS A 25 3.10 -0.86 -20.18
C LYS A 25 1.67 -1.40 -20.07
N LEU A 26 0.76 -0.54 -19.62
CA LEU A 26 -0.67 -0.83 -19.51
C LEU A 26 -1.41 0.00 -20.55
N LEU A 27 -2.12 -0.67 -21.46
CA LEU A 27 -2.73 -0.04 -22.64
C LEU A 27 -1.66 0.71 -23.46
N GLU A 28 -1.82 2.02 -23.65
CA GLU A 28 -0.92 2.87 -24.42
C GLU A 28 0.07 3.67 -23.56
N GLN A 29 0.05 3.50 -22.23
CA GLN A 29 0.90 4.25 -21.30
C GLN A 29 1.80 3.34 -20.44
N VAL A 30 2.98 3.85 -20.09
CA VAL A 30 3.85 3.21 -19.10
C VAL A 30 3.42 3.68 -17.72
N VAL A 31 3.13 2.73 -16.83
CA VAL A 31 2.80 2.97 -15.44
C VAL A 31 3.98 2.55 -14.58
N HIS A 32 4.38 3.43 -13.68
CA HIS A 32 5.43 3.21 -12.71
C HIS A 32 4.82 2.91 -11.35
N PHE A 33 5.45 1.99 -10.64
CA PHE A 33 5.06 1.53 -9.32
C PHE A 33 6.26 1.65 -8.39
N HIS A 34 6.06 2.30 -7.26
CA HIS A 34 7.07 2.45 -6.22
C HIS A 34 6.51 1.93 -4.90
N VAL A 35 7.12 0.87 -4.38
CA VAL A 35 6.73 0.24 -3.12
C VAL A 35 7.79 0.54 -2.08
N MET A 36 7.37 1.03 -0.93
CA MET A 36 8.22 1.20 0.23
C MET A 36 7.67 0.35 1.37
N LYS A 37 8.39 -0.72 1.72
CA LYS A 37 8.07 -1.58 2.85
C LYS A 37 8.38 -0.84 4.16
N LEU A 38 7.40 -0.83 5.05
CA LEU A 38 7.46 -0.22 6.37
C LEU A 38 7.23 -1.30 7.44
N THR A 39 7.56 -1.00 8.69
CA THR A 39 7.26 -1.93 9.79
C THR A 39 5.74 -2.04 9.98
N GLY A 40 5.17 -3.22 9.70
CA GLY A 40 3.73 -3.47 9.81
C GLY A 40 2.86 -2.96 8.66
N GLY A 41 3.48 -2.51 7.56
CA GLY A 41 2.77 -1.93 6.42
C GLY A 41 3.63 -1.67 5.20
N PHE A 42 3.04 -1.04 4.19
CA PHE A 42 3.80 -0.54 3.04
C PHE A 42 3.12 0.69 2.44
N PHE A 43 3.92 1.48 1.74
CA PHE A 43 3.48 2.57 0.90
C PHE A 43 3.61 2.14 -0.56
N LEU A 44 2.56 2.38 -1.34
CA LEU A 44 2.48 2.11 -2.75
C LEU A 44 2.18 3.41 -3.48
N TRP A 45 3.04 3.78 -4.40
CA TRP A 45 2.81 4.88 -5.33
C TRP A 45 2.63 4.32 -6.74
N VAL A 46 1.65 4.86 -7.46
CA VAL A 46 1.31 4.49 -8.82
C VAL A 46 1.15 5.75 -9.65
N GLY A 47 1.90 5.89 -10.73
CA GLY A 47 1.78 7.07 -11.59
C GLY A 47 2.60 6.98 -12.87
N ALA A 48 2.40 7.97 -13.74
CA ALA A 48 3.18 8.15 -14.97
C ALA A 48 4.19 9.31 -14.88
N SER A 49 4.10 10.15 -13.84
CA SER A 49 4.98 11.28 -13.58
C SER A 49 5.25 11.37 -12.08
N PRO A 50 6.42 11.83 -11.61
CA PRO A 50 6.84 11.77 -10.20
C PRO A 50 6.11 12.81 -9.32
N VAL A 51 4.79 12.71 -9.27
CA VAL A 51 3.90 13.56 -8.48
C VAL A 51 3.26 12.70 -7.39
N LEU A 52 3.30 13.19 -6.16
CA LEU A 52 2.59 12.59 -5.04
C LEU A 52 1.33 13.41 -4.75
N SER A 53 0.20 12.92 -5.25
CA SER A 53 -1.16 13.42 -5.00
C SER A 53 -2.11 12.24 -4.77
N ASN A 54 -3.35 12.49 -4.34
CA ASN A 54 -4.38 11.44 -4.19
C ASN A 54 -3.87 10.23 -3.36
N LEU A 55 -3.36 10.53 -2.17
CA LEU A 55 -2.86 9.57 -1.20
C LEU A 55 -3.97 9.19 -0.23
N ALA A 56 -4.26 7.90 -0.12
CA ALA A 56 -5.12 7.32 0.90
C ALA A 56 -4.35 6.37 1.81
N VAL A 57 -4.84 6.21 3.04
CA VAL A 57 -4.36 5.19 3.98
C VAL A 57 -5.50 4.25 4.31
N SER A 58 -5.21 2.96 4.43
CA SER A 58 -6.13 1.98 4.95
C SER A 58 -5.48 1.07 5.97
N MET A 59 -6.27 0.69 6.98
CA MET A 59 -5.84 -0.18 8.08
C MET A 59 -6.99 -1.09 8.52
N ASN A 60 -6.66 -2.28 9.01
CA ASN A 60 -7.65 -3.15 9.63
C ASN A 60 -8.14 -2.56 10.95
N SER A 61 -9.46 -2.63 11.16
CA SER A 61 -10.06 -2.37 12.47
C SER A 61 -10.13 -3.67 13.26
N LYS A 62 -9.99 -3.58 14.59
CA LYS A 62 -10.27 -4.70 15.49
C LYS A 62 -11.76 -4.96 15.66
N PHE A 63 -12.60 -4.00 15.25
CA PHE A 63 -14.05 -4.00 15.47
C PHE A 63 -14.85 -4.37 14.22
N ASP A 64 -14.23 -4.33 13.04
CA ASP A 64 -14.90 -4.62 11.77
C ASP A 64 -14.00 -5.48 10.85
N SER A 65 -14.65 -6.38 10.12
CA SER A 65 -14.07 -7.18 9.05
C SER A 65 -13.64 -6.33 7.84
N MET A 66 -14.24 -5.15 7.64
CA MET A 66 -13.87 -4.23 6.58
C MET A 66 -12.78 -3.25 7.06
N PRO A 67 -11.65 -3.12 6.33
CA PRO A 67 -10.64 -2.13 6.67
C PRO A 67 -11.18 -0.70 6.61
N LEU A 68 -10.73 0.15 7.51
CA LEU A 68 -10.99 1.59 7.45
C LEU A 68 -10.08 2.20 6.39
N SER A 69 -10.59 3.12 5.59
CA SER A 69 -9.83 3.83 4.55
C SER A 69 -10.13 5.32 4.65
N THR A 70 -9.10 6.16 4.50
CA THR A 70 -9.23 7.62 4.59
C THR A 70 -8.28 8.28 3.60
N LEU A 71 -8.79 9.27 2.86
CA LEU A 71 -7.96 10.08 1.99
C LEU A 71 -7.14 11.04 2.85
N VAL A 72 -5.82 11.04 2.67
CA VAL A 72 -4.88 11.89 3.40
C VAL A 72 -4.60 13.18 2.62
N LEU A 73 -4.48 13.06 1.30
CA LEU A 73 -4.18 14.17 0.40
C LEU A 73 -4.86 13.91 -0.95
N GLY A 74 -5.47 14.94 -1.55
CA GLY A 74 -5.99 14.87 -2.91
C GLY A 74 -7.46 15.27 -3.01
N ASP A 75 -8.09 14.88 -4.12
CA ASP A 75 -9.49 15.14 -4.39
C ASP A 75 -10.39 14.13 -3.67
N SER A 76 -11.24 14.61 -2.77
CA SER A 76 -12.20 13.78 -2.03
C SER A 76 -13.27 13.12 -2.90
N SER A 77 -13.48 13.60 -4.13
CA SER A 77 -14.39 12.97 -5.08
C SER A 77 -13.79 11.73 -5.74
N ASP A 78 -12.45 11.62 -5.78
CA ASP A 78 -11.76 10.44 -6.28
C ASP A 78 -11.64 9.38 -5.19
N THR A 79 -12.46 8.33 -5.32
CA THR A 79 -12.49 7.20 -4.37
C THR A 79 -11.54 6.06 -4.76
N THR A 80 -10.81 6.20 -5.87
CA THR A 80 -9.85 5.20 -6.39
C THR A 80 -8.76 4.86 -5.37
N PRO A 81 -7.99 5.82 -4.82
CA PRO A 81 -6.93 5.51 -3.86
C PRO A 81 -7.48 4.84 -2.60
N ASN A 82 -8.64 5.29 -2.10
CA ASN A 82 -9.30 4.71 -0.94
C ASN A 82 -9.70 3.26 -1.16
N SER A 83 -10.37 2.99 -2.28
CA SER A 83 -10.85 1.65 -2.63
C SER A 83 -9.68 0.68 -2.84
N LEU A 84 -8.61 1.16 -3.49
CA LEU A 84 -7.40 0.37 -3.69
C LEU A 84 -6.69 0.06 -2.37
N ALA A 85 -6.46 1.06 -1.53
CA ALA A 85 -5.86 0.87 -0.20
C ALA A 85 -6.66 -0.12 0.64
N GLN A 86 -7.99 -0.03 0.61
CA GLN A 86 -8.88 -0.90 1.36
C GLN A 86 -8.81 -2.36 0.90
N ARG A 87 -8.82 -2.61 -0.42
CA ARG A 87 -8.67 -3.96 -0.98
C ARG A 87 -7.30 -4.56 -0.66
N LEU A 88 -6.23 -3.78 -0.77
CA LEU A 88 -4.86 -4.23 -0.46
C LEU A 88 -4.69 -4.54 1.03
N THR A 89 -5.23 -3.68 1.90
CA THR A 89 -5.26 -3.91 3.35
C THR A 89 -6.04 -5.18 3.69
N LYS A 90 -7.18 -5.40 3.04
CA LYS A 90 -7.98 -6.63 3.23
C LYS A 90 -7.20 -7.88 2.83
N LYS A 91 -6.41 -7.83 1.74
CA LYS A 91 -5.58 -8.94 1.23
C LYS A 91 -4.36 -9.19 2.11
N THR A 92 -3.66 -8.14 2.54
CA THR A 92 -2.38 -8.26 3.27
C THR A 92 -2.51 -8.34 4.79
N LYS A 93 -3.63 -7.85 5.33
CA LYS A 93 -3.84 -7.63 6.77
C LYS A 93 -2.82 -6.65 7.40
N LYS A 94 -2.19 -5.81 6.59
CA LYS A 94 -1.22 -4.78 6.99
C LYS A 94 -1.76 -3.38 6.71
N GLN A 95 -1.18 -2.36 7.34
CA GLN A 95 -1.49 -0.97 6.98
C GLN A 95 -0.95 -0.66 5.58
N VAL A 96 -1.79 -0.07 4.72
CA VAL A 96 -1.41 0.25 3.34
C VAL A 96 -1.64 1.72 3.07
N PHE A 97 -0.61 2.39 2.57
CA PHE A 97 -0.71 3.73 2.01
C PHE A 97 -0.69 3.62 0.48
N VAL A 98 -1.61 4.30 -0.21
CA VAL A 98 -1.72 4.26 -1.67
C VAL A 98 -1.81 5.67 -2.23
N SER A 99 -0.82 6.06 -3.02
CA SER A 99 -0.85 7.26 -3.86
C SER A 99 -1.20 6.84 -5.29
N TYR A 100 -2.32 7.33 -5.82
CA TYR A 100 -2.78 6.98 -7.17
C TYR A 100 -2.82 8.21 -8.07
N ASN A 101 -1.88 8.29 -9.00
CA ASN A 101 -1.58 9.48 -9.81
C ASN A 101 -1.81 9.22 -11.31
N LEU A 102 -2.82 8.41 -11.64
CA LEU A 102 -3.24 8.14 -13.01
C LEU A 102 -4.61 8.76 -13.29
N PRO A 103 -4.92 9.14 -14.54
CA PRO A 103 -6.23 9.68 -14.89
C PRO A 103 -7.37 8.70 -14.54
N VAL A 104 -8.35 9.17 -13.79
CA VAL A 104 -9.52 8.40 -13.32
C VAL A 104 -10.49 8.05 -14.46
N THR A 105 -10.26 8.59 -15.66
CA THR A 105 -11.15 8.47 -16.82
C THR A 105 -11.18 7.07 -17.44
N ASP A 106 -10.25 6.18 -17.09
CA ASP A 106 -10.16 4.84 -17.67
C ASP A 106 -10.29 3.75 -16.59
N SER A 107 -11.52 3.27 -16.37
CA SER A 107 -11.81 2.16 -15.46
C SER A 107 -11.06 0.87 -15.82
N ASN A 108 -10.73 0.65 -17.11
CA ASN A 108 -9.96 -0.52 -17.52
C ASN A 108 -8.50 -0.41 -17.07
N LEU A 109 -7.92 0.80 -17.15
CA LEU A 109 -6.58 1.06 -16.65
C LEU A 109 -6.49 0.77 -15.15
N THR A 110 -7.43 1.28 -14.35
CA THR A 110 -7.46 1.02 -12.89
C THR A 110 -7.49 -0.48 -12.58
N LEU A 111 -8.30 -1.26 -13.31
CA LEU A 111 -8.34 -2.71 -13.15
C LEU A 111 -7.02 -3.39 -13.53
N LEU A 112 -6.38 -2.96 -14.62
CA LEU A 112 -5.09 -3.50 -15.06
C LEU A 112 -3.99 -3.21 -14.04
N VAL A 113 -3.95 -1.99 -13.50
CA VAL A 113 -3.04 -1.57 -12.44
C VAL A 113 -3.22 -2.46 -11.20
N GLU A 114 -4.47 -2.68 -10.77
CA GLU A 114 -4.77 -3.57 -9.65
C GLU A 114 -4.31 -5.01 -9.89
N ASN A 115 -4.58 -5.53 -11.09
CA ASN A 115 -4.15 -6.86 -11.48
C ASN A 115 -2.63 -6.97 -11.47
N ARG A 116 -1.93 -5.92 -11.90
CA ARG A 116 -0.48 -5.89 -11.94
C ARG A 116 0.14 -5.86 -10.54
N ILE A 117 -0.40 -5.05 -9.63
CA ILE A 117 0.00 -5.02 -8.22
C ILE A 117 -0.21 -6.40 -7.60
N ARG A 118 -1.38 -7.01 -7.85
CA ARG A 118 -1.70 -8.33 -7.32
C ARG A 118 -0.69 -9.39 -7.74
N LYS A 119 -0.31 -9.40 -9.02
CA LYS A 119 0.71 -10.29 -9.57
C LYS A 119 2.08 -10.03 -8.95
N GLU A 120 2.47 -8.76 -8.78
CA GLU A 120 3.77 -8.43 -8.17
C GLU A 120 3.85 -8.93 -6.72
N MET A 121 2.78 -8.79 -5.95
CA MET A 121 2.71 -9.28 -4.58
C MET A 121 2.79 -10.82 -4.49
N GLU A 122 2.36 -11.53 -5.53
CA GLU A 122 2.45 -12.99 -5.61
C GLU A 122 3.87 -13.45 -6.00
N LEU A 123 4.57 -12.67 -6.83
CA LEU A 123 5.94 -12.94 -7.26
C LEU A 123 6.97 -12.53 -6.19
N HIS A 124 6.73 -11.42 -5.50
CA HIS A 124 7.65 -10.77 -4.57
C HIS A 124 6.98 -10.42 -3.23
N PRO A 125 6.46 -11.41 -2.48
CA PRO A 125 5.73 -11.16 -1.22
C PRO A 125 6.60 -10.52 -0.14
N ASP A 126 7.93 -10.64 -0.22
CA ASP A 126 8.91 -10.05 0.70
C ASP A 126 9.02 -8.51 0.57
N LYS A 127 8.53 -7.94 -0.53
CA LYS A 127 8.59 -6.51 -0.84
C LYS A 127 7.39 -5.71 -0.33
N PHE A 128 6.33 -6.38 0.11
CA PHE A 128 5.06 -5.79 0.58
C PHE A 128 4.76 -6.15 2.04
#